data_AF-A0A9P1DXY8-F1
#
_entry.id   AF-A0A9P1DXY8-F1
#
_cell.length_a   1.000
_cell.length_b   1.000
_cell.length_c   1.000
_cell.angle_alpha   90.00
_cell.angle_beta   90.00
_cell.angle_gamma   90.00
#
_symmetry.space_group_name_H-M   'P 1'
#
loop_
_entity.id
_entity.type
_entity.pdbx_description
1 polymer ?
#
loop_
_entity_poly.entity_id
_entity_poly.type
_entity_poly.pdbx_seq_one_letter_code
_entity_poly.pdbx_strand_id
1 'polypeptide(L)'
;MKRPADDAEEPAKKRAAVSADGPSKATYLVHDNGGRPFKITVQGDPPGAPKAVQVFKAIDEDDEDDEDGEGDGGPPGSGVQCRVITAGELQRELGAEGPLLVQMAPEAEGEEEEDAEEDAEDEEVPKYEEEPCVSFSAESVFVGQSPKHGARFDGNSLLLHLEGLKYVFVGENVFSFTAKSPITKYVSPVGNSDVPYPWAMDEQGFRYLMTSSVIVTGKLFEDSDTDTDPYDLFFDRALMTTDIGMVPPKQPFHAQFQGITEFWIGEDQYTLRYEPQPEKDFERLSEMGELSVVKGSEKIKLSKDDYVKLMQDFADLAGFEALHSETLVERNI
;
A
#
# COMPACT_ATOMS: atom_id res chain seq x y z
N MET A 1 -38.61 -47.06 8.01
CA MET A 1 -37.91 -47.27 6.73
C MET A 1 -36.96 -46.11 6.51
N LYS A 2 -35.67 -46.30 6.84
CA LYS A 2 -34.59 -45.35 6.52
C LYS A 2 -34.02 -45.76 5.17
N ARG A 3 -33.88 -44.82 4.23
CA ARG A 3 -33.12 -45.02 2.99
C ARG A 3 -31.63 -44.85 3.29
N PRO A 4 -30.73 -45.64 2.70
CA PRO A 4 -29.30 -45.37 2.75
C PRO A 4 -28.97 -44.19 1.84
N ALA A 5 -27.98 -43.39 2.23
CA ALA A 5 -27.38 -42.35 1.40
C ALA A 5 -26.36 -43.02 0.46
N ASP A 6 -26.40 -42.62 -0.81
CA ASP A 6 -25.48 -43.06 -1.85
C ASP A 6 -24.15 -42.30 -1.70
N ASP A 7 -23.06 -43.06 -1.59
CA ASP A 7 -21.68 -42.57 -1.68
C ASP A 7 -21.37 -42.26 -3.16
N ALA A 8 -21.21 -40.98 -3.49
CA ALA A 8 -20.70 -40.56 -4.78
C ALA A 8 -19.17 -40.42 -4.71
N GLU A 9 -18.45 -41.33 -5.37
CA GLU A 9 -17.01 -41.23 -5.62
C GLU A 9 -16.71 -40.00 -6.51
N GLU A 10 -15.83 -39.14 -6.01
CA GLU A 10 -15.33 -37.96 -6.70
C GLU A 10 -14.23 -38.35 -7.73
N PRO A 11 -14.26 -37.84 -8.98
CA PRO A 11 -13.29 -38.23 -10.00
C PRO A 11 -11.92 -37.59 -9.75
N ALA A 12 -10.89 -38.43 -9.62
CA ALA A 12 -9.50 -38.01 -9.52
C ALA A 12 -9.05 -37.19 -10.76
N LYS A 13 -8.85 -35.89 -10.58
CA LYS A 13 -8.24 -34.99 -11.58
C LYS A 13 -6.77 -35.37 -11.80
N LYS A 14 -6.43 -35.76 -13.04
CA LYS A 14 -5.04 -35.98 -13.50
C LYS A 14 -4.26 -34.66 -13.47
N ARG A 15 -3.28 -34.53 -12.57
CA ARG A 15 -2.28 -33.44 -12.61
C ARG A 15 -1.22 -33.71 -13.68
N ALA A 16 -0.99 -32.73 -14.54
CA ALA A 16 0.09 -32.73 -15.51
C ALA A 16 1.44 -32.59 -14.78
N ALA A 17 2.42 -33.41 -15.16
CA ALA A 17 3.78 -33.34 -14.62
C ALA A 17 4.53 -32.15 -15.24
N VAL A 18 4.80 -31.13 -14.44
CA VAL A 18 5.68 -30.00 -14.79
C VAL A 18 7.12 -30.41 -14.48
N SER A 19 8.03 -30.23 -15.43
CA SER A 19 9.45 -30.55 -15.24
C SER A 19 10.10 -29.58 -14.26
N ALA A 20 10.53 -30.10 -13.10
CA ALA A 20 11.33 -29.41 -12.10
C ALA A 20 12.81 -29.41 -12.52
N ASP A 21 13.50 -28.27 -12.41
CA ASP A 21 14.96 -28.13 -12.20
C ASP A 21 15.52 -26.75 -12.66
N GLY A 22 14.65 -25.76 -12.91
CA GLY A 22 15.08 -24.37 -13.09
C GLY A 22 14.50 -23.45 -11.99
N PRO A 23 15.19 -22.34 -11.63
CA PRO A 23 14.65 -21.35 -10.71
C PRO A 23 13.31 -20.84 -11.23
N SER A 24 12.27 -20.90 -10.40
CA SER A 24 10.99 -20.29 -10.74
C SER A 24 11.18 -18.79 -10.82
N LYS A 25 11.02 -18.22 -12.03
CA LYS A 25 10.95 -16.77 -12.24
C LYS A 25 9.49 -16.37 -12.37
N ALA A 26 9.04 -15.47 -11.51
CA ALA A 26 7.73 -14.84 -11.58
C ALA A 26 7.87 -13.37 -11.99
N THR A 27 6.86 -12.86 -12.69
CA THR A 27 6.77 -11.44 -13.07
C THR A 27 5.41 -10.91 -12.61
N TYR A 28 5.41 -9.73 -12.01
CA TYR A 28 4.22 -9.03 -11.54
C TYR A 28 4.20 -7.62 -12.12
N LEU A 29 3.00 -7.13 -12.43
CA LEU A 29 2.76 -5.75 -12.84
C LEU A 29 2.01 -5.07 -11.70
N VAL A 30 2.64 -4.09 -11.07
CA VAL A 30 2.03 -3.32 -9.98
C VAL A 30 0.93 -2.44 -10.58
N HIS A 31 -0.22 -2.35 -9.93
CA HIS A 31 -1.34 -1.53 -10.39
C HIS A 31 -1.41 -0.24 -9.59
N ASP A 32 -1.83 0.85 -10.24
CA ASP A 32 -2.12 2.11 -9.57
C ASP A 32 -3.08 2.98 -10.41
N ASN A 33 -4.37 2.95 -10.05
CA ASN A 33 -5.43 3.76 -10.69
C ASN A 33 -5.46 3.59 -12.22
N GLY A 34 -5.47 2.34 -12.69
CA GLY A 34 -5.40 1.98 -14.11
C GLY A 34 -3.99 2.01 -14.71
N GLY A 35 -3.02 2.66 -14.06
CA GLY A 35 -1.62 2.62 -14.46
C GLY A 35 -0.90 1.36 -14.00
N ARG A 36 0.28 1.11 -14.59
CA ARG A 36 1.18 0.02 -14.17
C ARG A 36 2.61 0.56 -13.95
N PRO A 37 2.87 1.31 -12.86
CA PRO A 37 4.09 2.10 -12.72
C PRO A 37 5.36 1.24 -12.59
N PHE A 38 5.22 -0.02 -12.15
CA PHE A 38 6.34 -0.93 -11.96
C PHE A 38 6.07 -2.33 -12.48
N LYS A 39 7.09 -2.90 -13.13
CA LYS A 39 7.22 -4.34 -13.38
C LYS A 39 8.20 -4.89 -12.36
N ILE A 40 7.86 -6.03 -11.76
CA ILE A 40 8.71 -6.70 -10.78
C ILE A 40 9.01 -8.09 -11.28
N THR A 41 10.28 -8.48 -11.23
CA THR A 41 10.65 -9.89 -11.41
C THR A 41 11.16 -10.46 -10.09
N VAL A 42 10.70 -11.65 -9.74
CA VAL A 42 11.10 -12.38 -8.55
C VAL A 42 11.72 -13.70 -8.98
N GLN A 43 12.96 -13.93 -8.57
CA GLN A 43 13.70 -15.15 -8.84
C GLN A 43 14.18 -15.76 -7.53
N GLY A 44 13.85 -17.02 -7.28
CA GLY A 44 14.28 -17.74 -6.09
C GLY A 44 14.61 -19.20 -6.41
N ASP A 45 15.78 -19.66 -5.93
CA ASP A 45 16.22 -21.05 -5.96
C ASP A 45 17.45 -21.21 -5.04
N PRO A 46 17.53 -22.22 -4.15
CA PRO A 46 16.50 -23.20 -3.75
C PRO A 46 15.49 -22.68 -2.71
N PRO A 47 14.43 -23.44 -2.37
CA PRO A 47 13.52 -23.10 -1.27
C PRO A 47 14.27 -22.75 0.01
N GLY A 48 13.95 -21.59 0.61
CA GLY A 48 14.61 -21.07 1.80
C GLY A 48 15.84 -20.18 1.53
N ALA A 49 16.32 -20.08 0.28
CA ALA A 49 17.26 -19.03 -0.09
C ALA A 49 16.54 -17.68 -0.28
N PRO A 50 17.20 -16.56 0.01
CA PRO A 50 16.67 -15.24 -0.33
C PRO A 50 16.32 -15.13 -1.81
N LYS A 51 15.20 -14.45 -2.09
CA LYS A 51 14.70 -14.20 -3.43
C LYS A 51 15.34 -12.92 -3.98
N ALA A 52 15.90 -12.99 -5.17
CA ALA A 52 16.31 -11.81 -5.92
C ALA A 52 15.06 -11.13 -6.48
N VAL A 53 14.85 -9.88 -6.13
CA VAL A 53 13.72 -9.07 -6.57
C VAL A 53 14.26 -7.87 -7.35
N GLN A 54 13.76 -7.66 -8.56
CA GLN A 54 14.16 -6.55 -9.42
C GLN A 54 12.92 -5.74 -9.78
N VAL A 55 12.99 -4.42 -9.60
CA VAL A 55 11.90 -3.48 -9.91
C VAL A 55 12.32 -2.63 -11.10
N PHE A 56 11.44 -2.52 -12.09
CA PHE A 56 11.64 -1.75 -13.33
C PHE A 56 10.55 -0.69 -13.42
N LYS A 57 10.91 0.56 -13.75
CA LYS A 57 9.91 1.63 -13.97
C LYS A 57 9.25 1.50 -15.33
N ALA A 58 7.99 1.91 -15.43
CA ALA A 58 7.34 2.14 -16.70
C ALA A 58 7.97 3.34 -17.43
N ILE A 59 8.01 3.27 -18.77
CA ILE A 59 8.42 4.37 -19.64
C ILE A 59 7.15 5.16 -19.98
N ASP A 60 7.19 6.48 -19.81
CA ASP A 60 6.09 7.35 -20.24
C ASP A 60 6.18 7.55 -21.76
N GLU A 61 5.13 7.17 -22.49
CA GLU A 61 5.14 7.25 -23.97
C GLU A 61 4.86 8.68 -24.46
N ASP A 62 4.34 9.57 -23.60
CA ASP A 62 4.03 10.94 -23.96
C ASP A 62 5.30 11.83 -24.11
N ASP A 63 6.48 11.33 -23.69
CA ASP A 63 7.76 12.03 -23.82
C ASP A 63 8.44 11.87 -25.19
N GLU A 64 7.94 11.00 -26.09
CA GLU A 64 8.62 10.68 -27.36
C GLU A 64 8.34 11.67 -28.52
N ASP A 65 7.41 12.63 -28.36
CA ASP A 65 6.94 13.51 -29.45
C ASP A 65 7.70 14.84 -29.63
N ASP A 66 8.72 15.14 -28.82
CA ASP A 66 9.43 16.44 -28.84
C ASP A 66 10.79 16.44 -29.60
N GLU A 67 11.21 15.33 -30.24
CA GLU A 67 12.52 15.24 -30.92
C GLU A 67 12.62 15.89 -32.33
N ASP A 68 11.60 16.63 -32.77
CA ASP A 68 11.66 17.35 -34.06
C ASP A 68 12.32 18.75 -33.95
N GLY A 69 12.80 19.14 -32.77
CA GLY A 69 13.45 20.42 -32.51
C GLY A 69 14.92 20.46 -32.94
N GLU A 70 15.21 21.11 -34.06
CA GLU A 70 16.58 21.41 -34.51
C GLU A 70 17.44 22.08 -33.41
N GLY A 71 18.30 21.28 -32.77
CA GLY A 71 19.58 21.64 -32.18
C GLY A 71 19.71 22.99 -31.46
N ASP A 72 19.42 23.01 -30.17
CA ASP A 72 20.17 23.87 -29.24
C ASP A 72 20.95 22.97 -28.27
N GLY A 73 22.25 23.26 -28.11
CA GLY A 73 23.23 22.42 -27.44
C GLY A 73 23.08 22.42 -25.91
N GLY A 74 21.93 21.98 -25.41
CA GLY A 74 21.67 21.77 -23.99
C GLY A 74 22.62 20.72 -23.42
N PRO A 75 23.14 20.92 -22.19
CA PRO A 75 24.02 19.95 -21.56
C PRO A 75 23.29 18.62 -21.37
N PRO A 76 23.97 17.47 -21.58
CA PRO A 76 23.35 16.15 -21.46
C PRO A 76 22.71 15.99 -20.09
N GLY A 77 21.43 15.58 -20.07
CA GLY A 77 20.66 15.33 -18.86
C GLY A 77 21.42 14.40 -17.91
N SER A 78 21.42 14.74 -16.62
CA SER A 78 22.10 13.94 -15.61
C SER A 78 21.46 12.57 -15.53
N GLY A 79 22.11 11.55 -16.09
CA GLY A 79 21.67 10.16 -15.98
C GLY A 79 21.42 9.80 -14.52
N VAL A 80 20.20 9.36 -14.22
CA VAL A 80 19.82 8.86 -12.90
C VAL A 80 20.69 7.63 -12.61
N GLN A 81 21.60 7.75 -11.64
CA GLN A 81 22.46 6.65 -11.24
C GLN A 81 21.64 5.64 -10.43
N CYS A 82 21.37 4.47 -11.00
CA CYS A 82 20.73 3.36 -10.28
C CYS A 82 21.65 2.89 -9.13
N ARG A 83 21.22 3.09 -7.88
CA ARG A 83 21.90 2.59 -6.68
C ARG A 83 21.40 1.17 -6.41
N VAL A 84 22.26 0.17 -6.58
CA VAL A 84 21.98 -1.19 -6.09
C VAL A 84 22.09 -1.15 -4.58
N ILE A 85 20.96 -1.17 -3.86
CA ILE A 85 20.95 -1.23 -2.40
C ILE A 85 21.07 -2.70 -1.99
N THR A 86 22.28 -3.13 -1.62
CA THR A 86 22.44 -4.46 -1.04
C THR A 86 21.89 -4.48 0.40
N ALA A 87 21.41 -5.64 0.86
CA ALA A 87 20.99 -5.81 2.26
C ALA A 87 22.07 -5.33 3.24
N GLY A 88 23.35 -5.54 2.92
CA GLY A 88 24.49 -5.09 3.73
C GLY A 88 24.80 -3.58 3.68
N GLU A 89 24.34 -2.83 2.67
CA GLU A 89 24.46 -1.37 2.65
C GLU A 89 23.38 -0.70 3.48
N LEU A 90 22.14 -1.20 3.39
CA LEU A 90 21.03 -0.79 4.26
C LEU A 90 21.34 -1.11 5.74
N GLN A 91 22.05 -2.21 6.00
CA GLN A 91 22.50 -2.60 7.35
C GLN A 91 23.54 -1.65 7.97
N ARG A 92 24.37 -0.99 7.13
CA ARG A 92 25.35 0.00 7.57
C ARG A 92 24.72 1.35 7.92
N GLU A 93 23.62 1.70 7.26
CA GLU A 93 22.84 2.92 7.53
C GLU A 93 21.87 2.75 8.71
N LEU A 94 21.37 1.53 8.97
CA LEU A 94 20.25 1.29 9.92
C LEU A 94 20.59 0.45 11.16
N GLY A 95 21.85 0.06 11.37
CA GLY A 95 22.40 -0.45 12.64
C GLY A 95 21.52 -1.38 13.50
N ALA A 96 21.43 -2.68 13.18
CA ALA A 96 21.10 -3.75 14.14
C ALA A 96 21.33 -5.16 13.55
N GLU A 97 21.68 -6.12 14.41
CA GLU A 97 21.87 -7.55 14.11
C GLU A 97 20.80 -8.41 14.83
N GLY A 98 20.25 -9.44 14.17
CA GLY A 98 19.54 -10.56 14.81
C GLY A 98 18.46 -11.26 13.94
N PRO A 99 18.40 -12.60 13.86
CA PRO A 99 17.48 -13.31 12.95
C PRO A 99 16.28 -13.98 13.65
N LEU A 100 15.17 -14.20 12.93
CA LEU A 100 14.17 -15.26 13.22
C LEU A 100 13.21 -15.56 12.05
N LEU A 101 13.00 -16.87 11.80
CA LEU A 101 12.19 -17.50 10.74
C LEU A 101 10.71 -17.62 11.11
N VAL A 102 9.80 -17.48 10.12
CA VAL A 102 8.35 -17.79 10.23
C VAL A 102 7.87 -18.64 9.04
N GLN A 103 6.92 -19.55 9.31
CA GLN A 103 6.30 -20.51 8.38
C GLN A 103 5.12 -19.93 7.60
N MET A 104 4.93 -20.39 6.35
CA MET A 104 3.82 -20.02 5.45
C MET A 104 2.55 -20.86 5.70
N ALA A 105 1.39 -20.23 5.50
CA ALA A 105 0.04 -20.82 5.57
C ALA A 105 -0.40 -21.42 4.21
N PRO A 106 -1.39 -22.35 4.19
CA PRO A 106 -1.81 -23.06 2.98
C PRO A 106 -2.84 -22.28 2.14
N GLU A 107 -2.81 -22.55 0.83
CA GLU A 107 -3.68 -21.99 -0.21
C GLU A 107 -5.13 -22.48 -0.07
N ALA A 108 -6.10 -21.60 -0.33
CA ALA A 108 -7.53 -21.90 -0.34
C ALA A 108 -8.01 -22.14 -1.79
N GLU A 109 -8.78 -23.22 -1.99
CA GLU A 109 -9.40 -23.56 -3.27
C GLU A 109 -10.68 -22.72 -3.49
N GLY A 110 -10.73 -21.95 -4.58
CA GLY A 110 -11.85 -21.08 -4.95
C GLY A 110 -12.85 -21.74 -5.91
N GLU A 111 -14.12 -21.36 -5.78
CA GLU A 111 -15.27 -21.80 -6.57
C GLU A 111 -15.28 -21.20 -7.99
N GLU A 112 -15.78 -21.95 -8.97
CA GLU A 112 -15.83 -21.60 -10.40
C GLU A 112 -17.02 -20.65 -10.68
N GLU A 113 -16.77 -19.37 -11.02
CA GLU A 113 -17.79 -18.44 -11.52
C GLU A 113 -17.92 -18.52 -13.06
N GLU A 114 -19.16 -18.65 -13.55
CA GLU A 114 -19.53 -18.78 -14.96
C GLU A 114 -19.49 -17.43 -15.71
N ASP A 115 -18.63 -17.38 -16.74
CA ASP A 115 -18.77 -16.74 -18.06
C ASP A 115 -19.46 -15.36 -18.15
N ALA A 116 -18.70 -14.31 -17.83
CA ALA A 116 -18.84 -13.01 -18.45
C ALA A 116 -17.78 -12.87 -19.57
N GLU A 117 -18.12 -13.24 -20.80
CA GLU A 117 -17.37 -12.85 -21.99
C GLU A 117 -17.61 -11.35 -22.26
N GLU A 118 -17.10 -10.47 -21.40
CA GLU A 118 -16.96 -9.06 -21.72
C GLU A 118 -15.72 -8.87 -22.60
N ASP A 119 -15.92 -8.12 -23.69
CA ASP A 119 -14.92 -7.76 -24.68
C ASP A 119 -13.65 -7.26 -23.98
N ALA A 120 -12.63 -8.13 -23.90
CA ALA A 120 -11.30 -7.76 -23.47
C ALA A 120 -10.71 -6.86 -24.54
N GLU A 121 -10.99 -5.56 -24.45
CA GLU A 121 -10.24 -4.54 -25.17
C GLU A 121 -8.76 -4.79 -24.86
N ASP A 122 -7.94 -4.86 -25.91
CA ASP A 122 -6.51 -5.17 -25.80
C ASP A 122 -5.84 -4.08 -24.94
N GLU A 123 -5.77 -4.28 -23.62
CA GLU A 123 -5.06 -3.38 -22.70
C GLU A 123 -3.60 -3.31 -23.15
N GLU A 124 -3.18 -2.15 -23.65
CA GLU A 124 -1.80 -1.91 -24.02
C GLU A 124 -0.91 -2.10 -22.78
N VAL A 125 -0.03 -3.10 -22.84
CA VAL A 125 0.92 -3.37 -21.76
C VAL A 125 2.01 -2.30 -21.82
N PRO A 126 2.21 -1.51 -20.74
CA PRO A 126 3.22 -0.46 -20.73
C PRO A 126 4.61 -1.01 -21.02
N LYS A 127 5.44 -0.19 -21.68
CA LYS A 127 6.87 -0.46 -21.79
C LYS A 127 7.56 -0.15 -20.45
N TYR A 128 8.67 -0.83 -20.20
CA TYR A 128 9.44 -0.65 -18.97
C TYR A 128 10.91 -0.48 -19.32
N GLU A 129 11.64 0.20 -18.45
CA GLU A 129 13.10 0.30 -18.50
C GLU A 129 13.75 -1.09 -18.64
N GLU A 130 14.86 -1.15 -19.39
CA GLU A 130 15.61 -2.38 -19.60
C GLU A 130 16.39 -2.82 -18.34
N GLU A 131 16.89 -1.85 -17.58
CA GLU A 131 17.61 -2.06 -16.33
C GLU A 131 16.68 -1.83 -15.13
N PRO A 132 16.86 -2.57 -14.02
CA PRO A 132 16.07 -2.35 -12.83
C PRO A 132 16.49 -1.05 -12.13
N CYS A 133 15.51 -0.23 -11.75
CA CYS A 133 15.73 1.00 -11.00
C CYS A 133 16.18 0.72 -9.55
N VAL A 134 15.73 -0.41 -8.98
CA VAL A 134 16.18 -0.93 -7.68
C VAL A 134 16.12 -2.46 -7.65
N SER A 135 16.96 -3.08 -6.82
CA SER A 135 16.98 -4.53 -6.63
C SER A 135 17.14 -4.88 -5.16
N PHE A 136 16.55 -6.00 -4.74
CA PHE A 136 16.55 -6.48 -3.35
C PHE A 136 16.90 -7.96 -3.27
N SER A 137 17.39 -8.37 -2.10
CA SER A 137 17.47 -9.77 -1.68
C SER A 137 16.51 -9.96 -0.51
N ALA A 138 15.35 -10.57 -0.76
CA ALA A 138 14.28 -10.70 0.23
C ALA A 138 14.21 -12.11 0.83
N GLU A 139 14.15 -12.23 2.15
CA GLU A 139 13.91 -13.52 2.85
C GLU A 139 12.54 -14.09 2.48
N SER A 140 11.53 -13.23 2.38
CA SER A 140 10.20 -13.61 1.90
C SER A 140 9.56 -12.50 1.07
N VAL A 141 8.62 -12.89 0.22
CA VAL A 141 7.89 -11.99 -0.68
C VAL A 141 6.42 -12.31 -0.52
N PHE A 142 5.65 -11.33 -0.06
CA PHE A 142 4.21 -11.37 0.00
C PHE A 142 3.65 -10.72 -1.26
N VAL A 143 2.86 -11.48 -2.02
CA VAL A 143 2.22 -11.02 -3.25
C VAL A 143 0.84 -10.49 -2.88
N GLY A 144 0.53 -9.26 -3.27
CA GLY A 144 -0.78 -8.66 -3.04
C GLY A 144 -1.85 -9.42 -3.81
N GLN A 145 -2.93 -9.75 -3.12
CA GLN A 145 -4.08 -10.44 -3.69
C GLN A 145 -5.32 -9.57 -3.56
N SER A 146 -6.20 -9.64 -4.56
CA SER A 146 -7.48 -8.96 -4.58
C SER A 146 -8.63 -9.98 -4.57
N PRO A 147 -9.11 -10.40 -3.39
CA PRO A 147 -10.11 -11.48 -3.28
C PRO A 147 -11.40 -11.23 -4.08
N LYS A 148 -11.78 -9.95 -4.25
CA LYS A 148 -13.02 -9.56 -4.96
C LYS A 148 -12.87 -9.53 -6.48
N HIS A 149 -11.65 -9.35 -7.00
CA HIS A 149 -11.43 -9.15 -8.44
C HIS A 149 -10.62 -10.28 -9.10
N GLY A 150 -10.18 -11.27 -8.32
CA GLY A 150 -9.56 -12.51 -8.80
C GLY A 150 -8.09 -12.36 -9.21
N ALA A 151 -7.56 -13.45 -9.77
CA ALA A 151 -6.12 -13.63 -10.05
C ALA A 151 -5.54 -12.61 -11.05
N ARG A 152 -6.38 -11.94 -11.86
CA ARG A 152 -5.93 -10.89 -12.79
C ARG A 152 -5.29 -9.68 -12.08
N PHE A 153 -5.61 -9.48 -10.80
CA PHE A 153 -5.03 -8.42 -9.95
C PHE A 153 -4.00 -8.96 -8.95
N ASP A 154 -3.62 -10.24 -9.03
CA ASP A 154 -2.56 -10.76 -8.17
C ASP A 154 -1.22 -10.11 -8.55
N GLY A 155 -0.49 -9.67 -7.53
CA GLY A 155 0.74 -8.90 -7.72
C GLY A 155 0.52 -7.43 -8.04
N ASN A 156 -0.69 -6.89 -7.80
CA ASN A 156 -0.97 -5.46 -7.86
C ASN A 156 -0.07 -4.60 -6.93
N SER A 157 0.59 -5.23 -5.98
CA SER A 157 1.56 -4.67 -5.04
C SER A 157 2.31 -5.82 -4.37
N LEU A 158 3.51 -5.57 -3.88
CA LEU A 158 4.31 -6.56 -3.16
C LEU A 158 4.80 -5.99 -1.83
N LEU A 159 4.96 -6.87 -0.86
CA LEU A 159 5.67 -6.58 0.38
C LEU A 159 6.85 -7.53 0.50
N LEU A 160 8.05 -6.98 0.60
CA LEU A 160 9.30 -7.72 0.68
C LEU A 160 9.77 -7.70 2.14
N HIS A 161 9.98 -8.86 2.72
CA HIS A 161 10.66 -8.99 4.00
C HIS A 161 12.15 -9.13 3.74
N LEU A 162 12.95 -8.17 4.22
CA LEU A 162 14.39 -8.17 3.98
C LEU A 162 15.13 -8.96 5.05
N GLU A 163 15.03 -8.52 6.30
CA GLU A 163 15.62 -9.15 7.48
C GLU A 163 14.90 -8.62 8.73
N GLY A 164 14.81 -9.42 9.79
CA GLY A 164 14.25 -8.98 11.07
C GLY A 164 12.85 -8.36 10.92
N LEU A 165 12.70 -7.08 11.26
CA LEU A 165 11.45 -6.32 11.12
C LEU A 165 11.48 -5.30 9.96
N LYS A 166 12.46 -5.39 9.06
CA LYS A 166 12.60 -4.48 7.93
C LYS A 166 11.84 -5.00 6.71
N TYR A 167 11.03 -4.13 6.15
CA TYR A 167 10.22 -4.44 4.98
C TYR A 167 10.37 -3.37 3.91
N VAL A 168 10.17 -3.76 2.66
CA VAL A 168 10.01 -2.86 1.52
C VAL A 168 8.64 -3.09 0.92
N PHE A 169 7.86 -2.03 0.82
CA PHE A 169 6.61 -2.04 0.08
C PHE A 169 6.87 -1.58 -1.35
N VAL A 170 6.27 -2.27 -2.32
CA VAL A 170 6.32 -1.97 -3.75
C VAL A 170 4.86 -1.82 -4.24
N GLY A 171 4.41 -0.59 -4.43
CA GLY A 171 3.06 -0.24 -4.89
C GLY A 171 3.12 1.01 -5.76
N GLU A 172 2.28 2.02 -5.48
CA GLU A 172 2.37 3.34 -6.13
C GLU A 172 3.79 3.95 -6.06
N ASN A 173 4.48 3.69 -4.94
CA ASN A 173 5.87 4.06 -4.70
C ASN A 173 6.62 2.84 -4.13
N VAL A 174 7.94 2.91 -4.12
CA VAL A 174 8.79 1.94 -3.41
C VAL A 174 9.36 2.59 -2.17
N PHE A 175 9.05 2.07 -0.99
CA PHE A 175 9.59 2.60 0.27
C PHE A 175 9.92 1.48 1.26
N SER A 176 10.87 1.76 2.15
CA SER A 176 11.20 0.87 3.26
C SER A 176 10.57 1.35 4.57
N PHE A 177 10.26 0.43 5.46
CA PHE A 177 9.80 0.73 6.82
C PHE A 177 10.20 -0.39 7.79
N THR A 178 10.11 -0.10 9.09
CA THR A 178 10.31 -1.08 10.15
C THR A 178 8.99 -1.39 10.83
N ALA A 179 8.56 -2.66 10.77
CA ALA A 179 7.37 -3.13 11.48
C ALA A 179 7.62 -3.22 12.99
N LYS A 180 6.55 -3.26 13.78
CA LYS A 180 6.57 -3.43 15.23
C LYS A 180 6.72 -4.90 15.66
N SER A 181 6.24 -5.81 14.83
CA SER A 181 6.31 -7.26 15.00
C SER A 181 6.40 -7.93 13.63
N PRO A 182 6.75 -9.23 13.53
CA PRO A 182 6.76 -9.94 12.26
C PRO A 182 5.40 -9.88 11.58
N ILE A 183 5.39 -9.54 10.28
CA ILE A 183 4.19 -9.51 9.46
C ILE A 183 3.76 -10.94 9.13
N THR A 184 2.51 -11.27 9.41
CA THR A 184 1.92 -12.61 9.22
C THR A 184 0.87 -12.66 8.12
N LYS A 185 0.31 -11.50 7.76
CA LYS A 185 -0.71 -11.37 6.72
C LYS A 185 -0.44 -10.14 5.87
N TYR A 186 -0.64 -10.27 4.57
CA TYR A 186 -0.60 -9.18 3.61
C TYR A 186 -1.73 -9.40 2.60
N VAL A 187 -2.51 -8.34 2.34
CA VAL A 187 -3.60 -8.35 1.36
C VAL A 187 -3.55 -7.01 0.61
N SER A 188 -3.98 -7.01 -0.64
CA SER A 188 -4.09 -5.78 -1.43
C SER A 188 -5.39 -5.79 -2.22
N PRO A 189 -6.53 -5.57 -1.55
CA PRO A 189 -7.80 -5.44 -2.25
C PRO A 189 -7.73 -4.29 -3.25
N VAL A 190 -8.33 -4.50 -4.42
CA VAL A 190 -8.52 -3.44 -5.42
C VAL A 190 -9.92 -2.85 -5.23
N GLY A 191 -10.02 -1.53 -5.22
CA GLY A 191 -11.30 -0.83 -5.18
C GLY A 191 -11.93 -0.71 -6.57
N ASN A 192 -13.14 -0.14 -6.64
CA ASN A 192 -13.90 0.00 -7.88
C ASN A 192 -13.24 0.85 -8.99
N SER A 193 -12.16 1.56 -8.67
CA SER A 193 -11.42 2.42 -9.61
C SER A 193 -10.03 1.85 -9.94
N ASP A 194 -9.86 0.53 -9.82
CA ASP A 194 -8.58 -0.15 -10.03
C ASP A 194 -7.43 0.38 -9.16
N VAL A 195 -7.78 0.92 -7.99
CA VAL A 195 -6.84 1.42 -6.97
C VAL A 195 -6.59 0.31 -5.94
N PRO A 196 -5.35 -0.16 -5.78
CA PRO A 196 -5.01 -1.08 -4.70
C PRO A 196 -5.02 -0.39 -3.33
N TYR A 197 -5.51 -1.10 -2.32
CA TYR A 197 -5.50 -0.70 -0.92
C TYR A 197 -4.68 -1.70 -0.08
N PRO A 198 -3.36 -1.82 -0.34
CA PRO A 198 -2.50 -2.77 0.35
C PRO A 198 -2.42 -2.49 1.85
N TRP A 199 -2.55 -3.55 2.62
CA TRP A 199 -2.27 -3.53 4.04
C TRP A 199 -1.64 -4.83 4.53
N ALA A 200 -0.86 -4.70 5.60
CA ALA A 200 -0.25 -5.82 6.28
C ALA A 200 -0.76 -5.91 7.72
N MET A 201 -0.68 -7.09 8.33
CA MET A 201 -0.93 -7.29 9.76
C MET A 201 0.19 -8.09 10.39
N ASP A 202 0.65 -7.62 11.55
CA ASP A 202 1.69 -8.30 12.32
C ASP A 202 1.15 -9.23 13.41
N GLU A 203 2.04 -10.00 14.04
CA GLU A 203 1.71 -10.94 15.12
C GLU A 203 1.03 -10.30 16.35
N GLN A 204 1.14 -8.98 16.52
CA GLN A 204 0.50 -8.23 17.61
C GLN A 204 -0.82 -7.59 17.16
N GLY A 205 -1.24 -7.81 15.92
CA GLY A 205 -2.48 -7.29 15.35
C GLY A 205 -2.41 -5.84 14.90
N PHE A 206 -1.23 -5.20 14.85
CA PHE A 206 -1.10 -3.89 14.20
C PHE A 206 -1.31 -4.05 12.71
N ARG A 207 -2.03 -3.09 12.11
CA ARG A 207 -2.29 -3.06 10.66
C ARG A 207 -1.59 -1.87 10.03
N TYR A 208 -0.85 -2.14 8.96
CA TYR A 208 -0.02 -1.16 8.25
C TYR A 208 -0.74 -0.80 6.95
N LEU A 209 -1.25 0.43 6.85
CA LEU A 209 -1.94 0.96 5.68
C LEU A 209 -0.92 1.69 4.81
N MET A 210 -0.47 1.04 3.74
CA MET A 210 0.68 1.50 2.96
C MET A 210 0.39 2.79 2.19
N THR A 211 -0.80 2.93 1.62
CA THR A 211 -1.17 4.12 0.82
C THR A 211 -1.55 5.31 1.71
N SER A 212 -2.01 5.04 2.93
CA SER A 212 -2.29 6.11 3.90
C SER A 212 -1.11 6.45 4.79
N SER A 213 0.00 5.70 4.76
CA SER A 213 1.12 5.85 5.70
C SER A 213 0.69 5.85 7.18
N VAL A 214 -0.21 4.94 7.55
CA VAL A 214 -0.76 4.81 8.92
C VAL A 214 -0.58 3.40 9.47
N ILE A 215 -0.27 3.31 10.75
CA ILE A 215 -0.39 2.08 11.55
C ILE A 215 -1.63 2.21 12.44
N VAL A 216 -2.52 1.22 12.35
CA VAL A 216 -3.73 1.13 13.16
C VAL A 216 -3.51 0.10 14.27
N THR A 217 -3.80 0.46 15.52
CA THR A 217 -3.64 -0.45 16.66
C THR A 217 -4.60 -1.64 16.61
N GLY A 218 -4.12 -2.82 16.98
CA GLY A 218 -4.93 -4.04 17.05
C GLY A 218 -6.11 -3.93 18.01
N LYS A 219 -6.04 -3.06 19.02
CA LYS A 219 -7.13 -2.82 19.99
C LYS A 219 -8.43 -2.35 19.33
N LEU A 220 -8.36 -1.70 18.16
CA LEU A 220 -9.57 -1.25 17.48
C LEU A 220 -10.36 -2.41 16.85
N PHE A 221 -9.74 -3.59 16.75
CA PHE A 221 -10.31 -4.77 16.12
C PHE A 221 -10.70 -5.87 17.11
N GLU A 222 -10.47 -5.67 18.42
CA GLU A 222 -10.80 -6.66 19.46
C GLU A 222 -12.32 -6.95 19.53
N ASP A 223 -13.14 -5.93 19.24
CA ASP A 223 -14.61 -6.01 19.25
C ASP A 223 -15.24 -6.05 17.84
N SER A 224 -14.42 -5.97 16.79
CA SER A 224 -14.91 -5.98 15.40
C SER A 224 -14.99 -7.40 14.87
N ASP A 225 -15.93 -7.65 13.95
CA ASP A 225 -15.86 -8.85 13.11
C ASP A 225 -14.51 -8.87 12.39
N THR A 226 -13.85 -10.04 12.40
CA THR A 226 -12.47 -10.25 11.89
C THR A 226 -12.27 -9.84 10.44
N ASP A 227 -13.37 -9.63 9.72
CA ASP A 227 -13.44 -9.35 8.29
C ASP A 227 -13.55 -7.85 7.98
N THR A 228 -13.50 -6.98 8.99
CA THR A 228 -13.52 -5.53 8.77
C THR A 228 -12.27 -5.08 8.02
N ASP A 229 -12.46 -4.41 6.88
CA ASP A 229 -11.36 -3.82 6.11
C ASP A 229 -10.69 -2.70 6.93
N PRO A 230 -9.36 -2.74 7.13
CA PRO A 230 -8.65 -1.71 7.86
C PRO A 230 -8.78 -0.30 7.29
N TYR A 231 -8.91 -0.16 5.97
CA TYR A 231 -9.11 1.16 5.33
C TYR A 231 -10.49 1.72 5.62
N ASP A 232 -11.54 0.89 5.57
CA ASP A 232 -12.90 1.31 5.93
C ASP A 232 -12.93 1.83 7.38
N LEU A 233 -12.32 1.07 8.31
CA LEU A 233 -12.23 1.48 9.71
C LEU A 233 -11.43 2.78 9.87
N PHE A 234 -10.32 2.92 9.15
CA PHE A 234 -9.49 4.12 9.19
C PHE A 234 -10.24 5.35 8.68
N PHE A 235 -10.81 5.31 7.47
CA PHE A 235 -11.52 6.46 6.90
C PHE A 235 -12.75 6.88 7.72
N ASP A 236 -13.38 5.93 8.39
CA ASP A 236 -14.52 6.18 9.27
C ASP A 236 -14.09 6.83 10.59
N ARG A 237 -12.98 6.37 11.18
CA ARG A 237 -12.51 6.86 12.48
C ARG A 237 -11.54 8.03 12.38
N ALA A 238 -11.00 8.33 11.20
CA ALA A 238 -10.11 9.48 10.96
C ALA A 238 -10.83 10.83 10.95
N LEU A 239 -12.17 10.86 10.94
CA LEU A 239 -12.95 12.10 10.94
C LEU A 239 -12.89 12.83 12.29
N MET A 240 -12.49 14.10 12.26
CA MET A 240 -12.49 15.00 13.43
C MET A 240 -13.68 15.97 13.41
N THR A 241 -14.15 16.36 12.21
CA THR A 241 -15.37 17.16 12.01
C THR A 241 -16.38 16.43 11.13
N THR A 242 -17.57 17.01 10.94
CA THR A 242 -18.54 16.48 9.96
C THR A 242 -17.92 16.45 8.57
N ASP A 243 -18.10 15.34 7.86
CA ASP A 243 -17.73 15.22 6.47
C ASP A 243 -18.76 15.88 5.58
N ILE A 244 -18.48 17.11 5.18
CA ILE A 244 -19.39 17.94 4.38
C ILE A 244 -19.34 17.60 2.88
N GLY A 245 -18.37 16.77 2.44
CA GLY A 245 -18.29 16.29 1.07
C GLY A 245 -19.25 15.13 0.76
N MET A 246 -19.81 14.50 1.79
CA MET A 246 -20.74 13.38 1.67
C MET A 246 -22.20 13.86 1.67
N VAL A 247 -23.06 13.16 0.92
CA VAL A 247 -24.51 13.43 0.88
C VAL A 247 -25.28 12.16 1.26
N PRO A 248 -25.88 12.08 2.47
CA PRO A 248 -25.89 13.10 3.53
C PRO A 248 -24.51 13.24 4.23
N PRO A 249 -24.25 14.38 4.93
CA PRO A 249 -22.99 14.57 5.65
C PRO A 249 -22.75 13.49 6.70
N LYS A 250 -21.51 12.97 6.77
CA LYS A 250 -21.12 11.91 7.70
C LYS A 250 -20.61 12.51 9.00
N GLN A 251 -21.12 12.07 10.15
CA GLN A 251 -20.66 12.54 11.45
C GLN A 251 -19.36 11.81 11.87
N PRO A 252 -18.43 12.50 12.56
CA PRO A 252 -17.21 11.86 13.07
C PRO A 252 -17.55 10.84 14.16
N PHE A 253 -16.77 9.76 14.23
CA PHE A 253 -16.94 8.74 15.28
C PHE A 253 -16.71 9.34 16.68
N HIS A 254 -15.66 10.14 16.83
CA HIS A 254 -15.40 10.93 18.04
C HIS A 254 -16.03 12.31 17.91
N ALA A 255 -17.33 12.40 18.19
CA ALA A 255 -18.06 13.66 18.14
C ALA A 255 -17.39 14.73 19.01
N GLN A 256 -17.15 15.90 18.41
CA GLN A 256 -16.63 17.10 19.09
C GLN A 256 -15.27 16.87 19.78
N PHE A 257 -14.32 16.22 19.10
CA PHE A 257 -12.96 16.08 19.60
C PHE A 257 -12.37 17.45 20.00
N GLN A 258 -11.97 17.59 21.27
CA GLN A 258 -11.55 18.86 21.88
C GLN A 258 -12.54 20.04 21.71
N GLY A 259 -13.84 19.74 21.57
CA GLY A 259 -14.89 20.72 21.32
C GLY A 259 -14.89 21.30 19.90
N ILE A 260 -14.09 20.75 18.98
CA ILE A 260 -14.00 21.20 17.59
C ILE A 260 -15.23 20.74 16.82
N THR A 261 -15.91 21.68 16.16
CA THR A 261 -17.09 21.40 15.34
C THR A 261 -16.86 21.65 13.86
N GLU A 262 -15.96 22.57 13.52
CA GLU A 262 -15.70 22.99 12.16
C GLU A 262 -14.21 23.27 11.95
N PHE A 263 -13.76 23.09 10.72
CA PHE A 263 -12.41 23.42 10.27
C PHE A 263 -12.52 24.28 9.01
N TRP A 264 -11.68 25.31 8.95
CA TRP A 264 -11.73 26.34 7.94
C TRP A 264 -10.32 26.62 7.42
N ILE A 265 -10.21 26.84 6.11
CA ILE A 265 -9.00 27.32 5.46
C ILE A 265 -9.37 28.61 4.75
N GLY A 266 -8.91 29.74 5.28
CA GLY A 266 -9.39 31.06 4.86
C GLY A 266 -10.89 31.24 5.16
N GLU A 267 -11.67 31.44 4.10
CA GLU A 267 -13.12 31.68 4.18
C GLU A 267 -13.96 30.42 3.94
N ASP A 268 -13.35 29.31 3.52
CA ASP A 268 -14.05 28.10 3.14
C ASP A 268 -13.98 27.04 4.25
N GLN A 269 -15.08 26.33 4.46
CA GLN A 269 -15.17 25.23 5.41
C GLN A 269 -14.70 23.93 4.76
N TYR A 270 -13.91 23.15 5.48
CA TYR A 270 -13.39 21.85 5.04
C TYR A 270 -13.65 20.76 6.09
N THR A 271 -13.59 19.50 5.65
CA THR A 271 -13.57 18.34 6.55
C THR A 271 -12.18 18.20 7.15
N LEU A 272 -12.07 18.21 8.48
CA LEU A 272 -10.83 17.88 9.18
C LEU A 272 -10.75 16.38 9.43
N ARG A 273 -9.63 15.79 9.01
CA ARG A 273 -9.29 14.38 9.20
C ARG A 273 -7.90 14.26 9.80
N TYR A 274 -7.63 13.13 10.42
CA TYR A 274 -6.27 12.76 10.81
C TYR A 274 -5.35 12.71 9.59
N GLU A 275 -4.13 13.22 9.77
CA GLU A 275 -3.06 13.22 8.79
C GLU A 275 -1.75 12.74 9.45
N PRO A 276 -1.13 11.64 8.98
CA PRO A 276 0.09 11.09 9.56
C PRO A 276 1.34 11.96 9.37
N GLN A 277 1.36 12.89 8.41
CA GLN A 277 2.47 13.83 8.20
C GLN A 277 2.01 15.27 8.41
N PRO A 278 1.59 15.65 9.64
CA PRO A 278 0.88 16.89 9.89
C PRO A 278 1.71 18.15 9.59
N GLU A 279 3.04 18.10 9.67
CA GLU A 279 3.90 19.22 9.32
C GLU A 279 3.84 19.55 7.83
N LYS A 280 3.97 18.54 6.96
CA LYS A 280 3.92 18.71 5.50
C LYS A 280 2.52 19.13 5.05
N ASP A 281 1.52 18.54 5.69
CA ASP A 281 0.13 18.88 5.39
C ASP A 281 -0.22 20.31 5.82
N PHE A 282 0.23 20.75 7.00
CA PHE A 282 0.07 22.15 7.41
C PHE A 282 0.70 23.11 6.39
N GLU A 283 1.92 22.81 5.92
CA GLU A 283 2.61 23.62 4.91
C GLU A 283 1.75 23.75 3.65
N ARG A 284 1.30 22.62 3.09
CA ARG A 284 0.41 22.57 1.91
C ARG A 284 -0.89 23.34 2.13
N LEU A 285 -1.58 23.13 3.24
CA LEU A 285 -2.86 23.78 3.53
C LEU A 285 -2.69 25.29 3.79
N SER A 286 -1.56 25.71 4.35
CA SER A 286 -1.30 27.12 4.64
C SER A 286 -1.10 27.97 3.38
N GLU A 287 -0.74 27.34 2.26
CA GLU A 287 -0.69 27.99 0.94
C GLU A 287 -2.10 28.33 0.42
N MET A 288 -3.11 27.58 0.85
CA MET A 288 -4.51 27.79 0.48
C MET A 288 -5.21 28.85 1.35
N GLY A 289 -4.72 29.10 2.57
CA GLY A 289 -5.26 30.12 3.46
C GLY A 289 -4.92 29.91 4.93
N GLU A 290 -5.47 30.78 5.78
CA GLU A 290 -5.28 30.67 7.23
C GLU A 290 -6.11 29.52 7.81
N LEU A 291 -5.43 28.56 8.46
CA LEU A 291 -6.10 27.44 9.13
C LEU A 291 -6.74 27.89 10.44
N SER A 292 -7.98 27.49 10.66
CA SER A 292 -8.71 27.75 11.91
C SER A 292 -9.74 26.68 12.21
N VAL A 293 -10.08 26.54 13.48
CA VAL A 293 -11.13 25.64 13.97
C VAL A 293 -12.19 26.41 14.74
N VAL A 294 -13.43 25.91 14.75
CA VAL A 294 -14.48 26.45 15.62
C VAL A 294 -14.60 25.56 16.85
N LYS A 295 -14.45 26.16 18.04
CA LYS A 295 -14.71 25.52 19.34
C LYS A 295 -15.87 26.24 20.03
N GLY A 296 -17.02 25.59 20.10
CA GLY A 296 -18.26 26.23 20.57
C GLY A 296 -18.71 27.35 19.61
N SER A 297 -18.55 28.61 20.01
CA SER A 297 -18.88 29.78 19.19
C SER A 297 -17.64 30.60 18.78
N GLU A 298 -16.44 30.14 19.11
CA GLU A 298 -15.20 30.86 18.87
C GLU A 298 -14.43 30.23 17.71
N LYS A 299 -14.03 31.05 16.73
CA LYS A 299 -13.13 30.66 15.64
C LYS A 299 -11.69 30.95 16.06
N ILE A 300 -10.89 29.90 16.19
CA ILE A 300 -9.52 29.93 16.72
C ILE A 300 -8.57 29.63 15.57
N LYS A 301 -7.65 30.57 15.30
CA LYS A 301 -6.55 30.37 14.37
C LYS A 301 -5.59 29.29 14.87
N LEU A 302 -5.14 28.41 13.99
CA LEU A 302 -4.14 27.39 14.29
C LEU A 302 -2.75 27.86 13.84
N SER A 303 -1.76 27.79 14.74
CA SER A 303 -0.36 27.78 14.33
C SER A 303 0.05 26.38 13.84
N LYS A 304 1.25 26.25 13.25
CA LYS A 304 1.82 24.95 12.86
C LYS A 304 1.88 24.00 14.06
N ASP A 305 2.39 24.48 15.19
CA ASP A 305 2.52 23.70 16.42
C ASP A 305 1.15 23.27 16.97
N ASP A 306 0.14 24.15 16.91
CA ASP A 306 -1.23 23.81 17.34
C ASP A 306 -1.83 22.71 16.45
N TYR A 307 -1.62 22.78 15.13
CA TYR A 307 -2.12 21.79 14.18
C TYR A 307 -1.44 20.43 14.35
N VAL A 308 -0.11 20.41 14.45
CA VAL A 308 0.67 19.19 14.70
C VAL A 308 0.23 18.54 16.01
N LYS A 309 0.12 19.34 17.07
CA LYS A 309 -0.36 18.85 18.36
C LYS A 309 -1.78 18.29 18.26
N LEU A 310 -2.66 18.97 17.52
CA LEU A 310 -4.03 18.52 17.31
C LEU A 310 -4.09 17.12 16.65
N MET A 311 -3.25 16.88 15.64
CA MET A 311 -3.16 15.59 14.96
C MET A 311 -2.57 14.50 15.86
N GLN A 312 -1.53 14.82 16.64
CA GLN A 312 -0.95 13.88 17.61
C GLN A 312 -1.95 13.48 18.71
N ASP A 313 -2.62 14.47 19.32
CA ASP A 313 -3.64 14.22 20.35
C ASP A 313 -4.79 13.34 19.80
N PHE A 314 -5.14 13.53 18.52
CA PHE A 314 -6.18 12.73 17.88
C PHE A 314 -5.71 11.33 17.54
N ALA A 315 -4.47 11.17 17.05
CA ALA A 315 -3.86 9.87 16.78
C ALA A 315 -3.86 9.00 18.05
N ASP A 316 -3.42 9.56 19.18
CA ASP A 316 -3.41 8.89 20.48
C ASP A 316 -4.81 8.43 20.91
N LEU A 317 -5.83 9.26 20.68
CA LEU A 317 -7.22 8.93 20.98
C LEU A 317 -7.77 7.83 20.06
N ALA A 318 -7.52 7.97 18.75
CA ALA A 318 -8.08 7.11 17.72
C ALA A 318 -7.34 5.78 17.58
N GLY A 319 -6.15 5.64 18.19
CA GLY A 319 -5.31 4.46 18.07
C GLY A 319 -4.56 4.39 16.74
N PHE A 320 -4.15 5.55 16.22
CA PHE A 320 -3.37 5.69 15.00
C PHE A 320 -1.93 6.08 15.31
N GLU A 321 -1.04 5.74 14.40
CA GLU A 321 0.35 6.13 14.42
C GLU A 321 0.83 6.33 12.99
N ALA A 322 1.75 7.27 12.78
CA ALA A 322 2.35 7.48 11.47
C ALA A 322 3.24 6.27 11.10
N LEU A 323 3.08 5.76 9.88
CA LEU A 323 4.03 4.81 9.32
C LEU A 323 5.27 5.57 8.87
N HIS A 324 6.32 5.54 9.69
CA HIS A 324 7.60 6.12 9.29
C HIS A 324 8.26 5.24 8.22
N SER A 325 8.46 5.83 7.04
CA SER A 325 9.04 5.18 5.88
C SER A 325 10.11 6.04 5.22
N GLU A 326 10.97 5.40 4.44
CA GLU A 326 11.95 6.03 3.57
C GLU A 326 11.65 5.64 2.12
N THR A 327 11.31 6.64 1.29
CA THR A 327 11.08 6.45 -0.14
C THR A 327 12.39 6.09 -0.84
N LEU A 328 12.38 4.96 -1.52
CA LEU A 328 13.50 4.44 -2.32
C LEU A 328 13.34 4.79 -3.80
N VAL A 329 12.11 4.73 -4.29
CA VAL A 329 11.76 5.05 -5.68
C VAL A 329 10.39 5.73 -5.70
N GLU A 330 10.36 6.95 -6.22
CA GLU A 330 9.11 7.68 -6.49
C GLU A 330 8.46 7.20 -7.77
N ARG A 331 7.12 7.26 -7.80
CA ARG A 331 6.31 7.18 -9.01
C ARG A 331 6.75 8.27 -9.99
N ASN A 332 6.92 7.92 -11.26
CA ASN A 332 6.95 8.93 -12.31
C ASN A 332 5.49 9.38 -12.50
N ILE A 333 5.20 10.63 -12.16
CA ILE A 333 3.92 11.31 -12.39
C ILE A 333 4.14 12.34 -13.50
#